data_AF-A0A954QNE0-F1
#
_entry.id   AF-A0A954QNE0-F1
#
_cell.length_a   1.000
_cell.length_b   1.000
_cell.length_c   1.000
_cell.angle_alpha   90.00
_cell.angle_beta   90.00
_cell.angle_gamma   90.00
#
_symmetry.space_group_name_H-M   'P 1'
#
loop_
_entity.id
_entity.type
_entity.pdbx_description
1 polymer ?
#
loop_
_entity_poly.entity_id
_entity_poly.type
_entity_poly.pdbx_seq_one_letter_code
_entity_poly.pdbx_strand_id
1 'polypeptide(L)'
;MKYHSTAPEMSAWLETNVSEGLTVFEPPASLRRRLRMTNVLERMNQEIKRRTLVATLFPNEASLLRLVSAVLSEQSEEWETGKVYL
;
A
#
# COMPACT_ATOMS: atom_id res chain seq x y z
N MET A 1 -11.71 21.81 -13.48
CA MET A 1 -11.85 21.31 -12.10
C MET A 1 -11.40 22.35 -11.06
N LYS A 2 -11.91 22.27 -9.81
CA LYS A 2 -11.59 23.21 -8.71
C LYS A 2 -10.09 23.32 -8.36
N TYR A 3 -9.28 22.30 -8.66
CA TYR A 3 -7.86 22.21 -8.28
C TYR A 3 -6.87 22.50 -9.42
N HIS A 4 -7.36 22.96 -10.58
CA HIS A 4 -6.51 23.14 -11.76
C HIS A 4 -5.39 24.16 -11.56
N SER A 5 -5.59 25.18 -10.73
CA SER A 5 -4.58 26.21 -10.44
C SER A 5 -3.60 25.83 -9.32
N THR A 6 -4.00 24.96 -8.39
CA THR A 6 -3.19 24.60 -7.22
C THR A 6 -2.52 23.23 -7.32
N ALA A 7 -3.09 22.30 -8.09
CA ALA A 7 -2.58 20.96 -8.33
C ALA A 7 -2.86 20.54 -9.79
N PRO A 8 -2.15 21.13 -10.76
CA PRO A 8 -2.42 20.92 -12.19
C PRO A 8 -2.17 19.47 -12.64
N GLU A 9 -1.06 18.84 -12.20
CA GLU A 9 -0.74 17.45 -12.55
C GLU A 9 -1.79 16.47 -12.03
N MET A 10 -2.19 16.61 -10.77
CA MET A 10 -3.26 15.81 -10.17
C MET A 10 -4.58 15.98 -10.92
N SER A 11 -4.91 17.21 -11.33
CA SER A 11 -6.14 17.50 -12.07
C SER A 11 -6.14 16.81 -13.44
N ALA A 12 -5.03 16.90 -14.18
CA ALA A 12 -4.86 16.23 -15.47
C ALA A 12 -4.91 14.69 -15.33
N TRP A 13 -4.26 14.14 -14.31
CA TRP A 13 -4.31 12.71 -14.02
C TRP A 13 -5.73 12.24 -13.69
N LEU A 14 -6.46 12.99 -12.84
CA LEU A 14 -7.84 12.67 -12.47
C LEU A 14 -8.78 12.65 -13.68
N GLU A 15 -8.65 13.60 -14.61
CA GLU A 15 -9.47 13.64 -15.82
C GLU A 15 -9.34 12.37 -16.68
N THR A 16 -8.16 11.74 -16.66
CA THR A 16 -7.89 10.51 -17.42
C THR A 16 -8.26 9.23 -16.64
N ASN A 17 -8.13 9.24 -15.31
CA ASN A 17 -8.20 8.03 -14.48
C ASN A 17 -9.46 7.95 -13.60
N VAL A 18 -10.40 8.89 -13.73
CA VAL A 18 -11.60 8.94 -12.90
C VAL A 18 -12.43 7.65 -13.00
N SER A 19 -12.53 7.03 -14.18
CA SER A 19 -13.25 5.77 -14.37
C SER A 19 -12.66 4.66 -13.50
N GLU A 20 -11.35 4.46 -13.56
CA GLU A 20 -10.65 3.46 -12.77
C GLU A 20 -10.76 3.74 -11.26
N GLY A 21 -10.63 5.01 -10.86
CA GLY A 21 -10.77 5.42 -9.45
C GLY A 21 -12.17 5.18 -8.88
N LEU A 22 -13.20 5.18 -9.71
CA LEU A 22 -14.60 4.95 -9.30
C LEU A 22 -15.00 3.46 -9.27
N THR A 23 -14.16 2.55 -9.73
CA THR A 23 -14.38 1.09 -9.70
C THR A 23 -14.71 0.58 -8.28
N VAL A 24 -14.24 1.27 -7.23
CA VAL A 24 -14.55 0.94 -5.82
C VAL A 24 -16.05 0.96 -5.51
N PHE A 25 -16.89 1.58 -6.33
CA PHE A 25 -18.35 1.61 -6.14
C PHE A 25 -19.07 0.37 -6.69
N GLU A 26 -18.43 -0.44 -7.53
CA GLU A 26 -18.98 -1.69 -8.06
C GLU A 26 -19.27 -2.75 -6.97
N PRO A 27 -18.34 -3.05 -6.03
CA PRO A 27 -18.61 -4.02 -4.98
C PRO A 27 -19.65 -3.53 -3.94
N PRO A 28 -20.22 -4.45 -3.15
CA PRO A 28 -21.14 -4.13 -2.05
C PRO A 28 -20.59 -3.04 -1.12
N ALA A 29 -21.48 -2.17 -0.64
CA ALA A 29 -21.13 -1.02 0.21
C ALA A 29 -20.32 -1.42 1.47
N SER A 30 -20.55 -2.62 2.00
CA SER A 30 -19.81 -3.19 3.14
C SER A 30 -18.31 -3.37 2.86
N LEU A 31 -17.93 -3.72 1.62
CA LEU A 31 -16.54 -3.94 1.22
C LEU A 31 -15.80 -2.65 0.87
N ARG A 32 -16.52 -1.61 0.43
CA ARG A 32 -15.91 -0.34 -0.03
C ARG A 32 -15.06 0.33 1.05
N ARG A 33 -15.48 0.24 2.31
CA ARG A 33 -14.69 0.76 3.43
C ARG A 33 -13.33 0.08 3.46
N ARG A 34 -13.26 -1.26 3.38
CA ARG A 34 -11.98 -1.98 3.40
C ARG A 34 -11.12 -1.68 2.17
N LEU A 35 -11.73 -1.61 0.99
CA LEU A 35 -11.03 -1.38 -0.28
C LEU A 35 -10.43 0.03 -0.41
N ARG A 36 -11.08 1.05 0.17
CA ARG A 36 -10.58 2.43 0.14
C ARG A 36 -9.45 2.69 1.14
N MET A 37 -9.35 1.90 2.20
CA MET A 37 -8.33 2.13 3.23
C MET A 37 -6.98 1.54 2.81
N THR A 38 -5.94 2.36 2.85
CA THR A 38 -4.56 1.98 2.56
C THR A 38 -3.74 1.66 3.81
N ASN A 39 -4.34 1.73 5.02
CA ASN A 39 -3.64 1.56 6.30
C ASN A 39 -2.73 0.33 6.37
N VAL A 40 -3.19 -0.83 5.86
CA VAL A 40 -2.41 -2.07 5.87
C VAL A 40 -1.18 -1.95 4.95
N LEU A 41 -1.38 -1.40 3.74
CA LEU A 41 -0.31 -1.17 2.77
C LEU A 41 0.70 -0.13 3.31
N GLU A 42 0.22 0.94 3.92
CA GLU A 42 1.07 1.98 4.52
C GLU A 42 1.92 1.42 5.65
N ARG A 43 1.33 0.64 6.58
CA ARG A 43 2.06 -0.01 7.66
C ARG A 43 3.11 -0.98 7.13
N MET A 44 2.75 -1.80 6.13
CA MET A 44 3.69 -2.75 5.51
C MET A 44 4.85 -2.03 4.81
N ASN A 45 4.57 -0.96 4.05
CA ASN A 45 5.59 -0.15 3.38
C ASN A 45 6.50 0.57 4.39
N GLN A 46 5.95 1.06 5.49
CA GLN A 46 6.72 1.65 6.58
C GLN A 46 7.66 0.62 7.21
N GLU A 47 7.19 -0.61 7.43
CA GLU A 47 8.00 -1.67 8.03
C GLU A 47 9.13 -2.12 7.10
N ILE A 48 8.84 -2.31 5.81
CA ILE A 48 9.86 -2.59 4.79
C ILE A 48 10.91 -1.48 4.79
N LYS A 49 10.48 -0.22 4.75
CA LYS A 49 11.39 0.94 4.79
C LYS A 49 12.21 0.97 6.08
N ARG A 50 11.61 0.69 7.24
CA ARG A 50 12.30 0.66 8.53
C ARG A 50 13.40 -0.39 8.55
N ARG A 51 13.13 -1.60 8.06
CA ARG A 51 14.10 -2.71 8.06
C ARG A 51 15.20 -2.52 7.03
N THR A 52 14.88 -1.97 5.85
CA THR A 52 15.90 -1.67 4.84
C THR A 52 16.76 -0.48 5.23
N LEU A 53 16.24 0.50 5.98
CA LEU A 53 17.05 1.62 6.48
C LEU A 53 18.16 1.20 7.45
N VAL A 54 18.02 0.08 8.16
CA VAL A 54 19.09 -0.47 9.01
C VAL A 54 20.26 -0.99 8.16
N ALA A 55 19.95 -1.51 6.96
CA ALA A 55 20.92 -1.97 5.98
C ALA A 55 21.03 -0.95 4.82
N THR A 56 21.69 0.18 5.08
CA THR A 56 21.80 1.32 4.14
C THR A 56 22.34 0.94 2.76
N LEU A 57 23.13 -0.13 2.66
CA LEU A 57 23.68 -0.64 1.40
C LEU A 57 23.51 -2.16 1.33
N PHE A 58 23.06 -2.64 0.17
CA PHE A 58 22.96 -4.06 -0.13
C PHE A 58 24.02 -4.47 -1.16
N PRO A 59 24.69 -5.62 -0.98
CA PRO A 59 25.71 -6.09 -1.92
C PRO A 59 25.14 -6.50 -3.29
N ASN A 60 23.86 -6.84 -3.36
CA ASN A 60 23.13 -7.15 -4.60
C ASN A 60 21.61 -7.16 -4.36
N GLU A 61 20.84 -7.22 -5.45
CA GLU A 61 19.37 -7.28 -5.40
C GLU A 61 18.84 -8.50 -4.64
N ALA A 62 19.48 -9.68 -4.78
CA ALA A 62 19.05 -10.90 -4.10
C ALA A 62 19.13 -10.78 -2.56
N SER A 63 20.08 -10.00 -2.04
CA SER A 63 20.19 -9.73 -0.60
C SER A 63 19.08 -8.81 -0.08
N LEU A 64 18.69 -7.80 -0.86
CA LEU A 64 17.54 -6.94 -0.55
C LEU A 64 16.24 -7.76 -0.61
N LEU A 65 16.06 -8.53 -1.68
CA LEU A 65 14.88 -9.37 -1.86
C LEU A 65 14.70 -10.33 -0.69
N ARG A 66 15.77 -10.99 -0.24
CA ARG A 66 15.72 -11.89 0.92
C ARG A 66 15.27 -11.19 2.20
N LEU A 67 15.73 -9.96 2.47
CA LEU A 67 15.26 -9.20 3.62
C LEU A 67 13.76 -8.86 3.49
N VAL A 68 13.35 -8.31 2.34
CA VAL A 68 11.96 -7.91 2.11
C VAL A 68 11.02 -9.12 2.18
N SER A 69 11.39 -10.25 1.56
CA SER A 69 10.64 -11.50 1.64
C SER A 69 10.52 -12.00 3.07
N ALA A 70 11.59 -11.96 3.86
CA ALA A 70 11.54 -12.36 5.26
C ALA A 70 10.59 -11.47 6.09
N VAL A 71 10.57 -10.15 5.84
CA VAL A 71 9.61 -9.22 6.48
C VAL A 71 8.17 -9.56 6.13
N LEU A 72 7.91 -9.86 4.84
CA LEU A 72 6.58 -10.22 4.38
C LEU A 72 6.13 -11.59 4.94
N SER A 73 7.02 -12.57 5.02
CA SER A 73 6.75 -13.86 5.66
C SER A 73 6.36 -13.70 7.12
N GLU A 74 7.13 -12.94 7.90
CA GLU A 74 6.82 -12.68 9.32
C GLU A 74 5.46 -11.97 9.48
N GLN A 75 5.15 -11.01 8.61
CA GLN A 75 3.85 -10.33 8.65
C GLN A 75 2.70 -11.29 8.29
N SER A 76 2.90 -12.20 7.34
CA SER A 76 1.91 -13.23 6.98
C SER A 76 1.66 -14.18 8.15
N GLU A 77 2.72 -14.65 8.80
CA GLU A 77 2.64 -15.50 9.99
C GLU A 77 1.88 -14.79 11.12
N GLU A 78 2.12 -13.49 11.35
CA GLU A 78 1.37 -12.70 12.32
C GLU A 78 -0.12 -12.59 11.96
N TRP A 79 -0.48 -12.46 10.67
CA TRP A 79 -1.89 -12.41 10.26
C TRP A 79 -2.59 -13.77 10.40
N GLU A 80 -1.87 -14.86 10.16
CA GLU A 80 -2.40 -16.22 10.31
C GLU A 80 -2.55 -16.63 11.78
N THR A 81 -1.63 -16.22 12.64
CA THR A 81 -1.60 -16.59 14.07
C THR A 81 -2.25 -15.55 14.98
N GLY A 82 -2.45 -14.33 14.48
CA GLY A 82 -3.03 -13.22 15.22
C GLY A 82 -4.48 -13.49 15.62
N LYS A 83 -4.86 -13.01 16.80
CA LYS A 83 -6.27 -13.05 17.22
C LYS A 83 -7.10 -12.20 16.26
N VAL A 84 -7.96 -12.85 15.48
CA VAL A 84 -9.12 -12.17 14.90
C VAL A 84 -9.99 -11.78 16.09
N TYR A 85 -9.92 -10.53 16.52
CA TYR A 85 -10.98 -9.96 17.35
C TYR A 85 -12.21 -9.85 16.44
N LEU A 86 -12.94 -10.97 16.31
CA LEU A 86 -14.34 -10.99 15.87
C LEU A 86 -15.21 -10.40 16.99
#